data_AF-A0A831W8X7-F1
#
_entry.id   AF-A0A831W8X7-F1
#
_cell.length_a   1.000
_cell.length_b   1.000
_cell.length_c   1.000
_cell.angle_alpha   90.00
_cell.angle_beta   90.00
_cell.angle_gamma   90.00
#
_symmetry.space_group_name_H-M   'P 1'
#
loop_
_entity.id
_entity.type
_entity.pdbx_description
1 polymer ?
#
loop_
_entity_poly.entity_id
_entity_poly.type
_entity_poly.pdbx_seq_one_letter_code
_entity_poly.pdbx_strand_id
1 'polypeptide(L)'
;MAGRFAWGVAALLMLASLVVRAEPVRDLATIAGVRSNQLVGYGLVVGLDGTGDQTSQAPFTIQSLENMLQKYGITLPSNVNPQLKNIAAVSVNAQLPPFARPGQTIDVTVSSLGNAKSLRGGTLLMTPLRGANGRVYAMAQGNLVVIGVGASGGSGSSISVNIPTAGRIPSGATVERAVPTPFDHGNTVELDLNTSSFTTAYRVAEVINKSVGAGTAQPLDGTAIRVNVPSDSAQRVAFVSMLENLEVHPAPPPARVIINARTGTVVIGSGVQVLPAAVAHGNLSVTISERPQVSQPGPLSNGTTVVVPRTGIQVREEKRRLFVVKRSVTLDDVVRAMNQVG
;
A
#
# COMPACT_ATOMS: atom_id res chain seq x y z
N MET A 1 33.77 -27.31 38.66
CA MET A 1 33.45 -27.24 37.22
C MET A 1 32.15 -26.48 36.89
N ALA A 2 31.27 -26.16 37.85
CA ALA A 2 30.00 -25.47 37.58
C ALA A 2 30.12 -23.96 37.25
N GLY A 3 31.13 -23.26 37.78
CA GLY A 3 31.27 -21.80 37.58
C GLY A 3 31.68 -21.36 36.17
N ARG A 4 32.39 -22.21 35.41
CA ARG A 4 32.86 -21.89 34.05
C ARG A 4 31.76 -22.02 33.00
N PHE A 5 30.75 -22.86 33.25
CA PHE A 5 29.57 -23.00 32.38
C PHE A 5 28.60 -21.84 32.54
N ALA A 6 28.42 -21.32 33.76
CA ALA A 6 27.56 -20.16 34.02
C ALA A 6 28.05 -18.88 33.30
N TRP A 7 29.36 -18.68 33.23
CA TRP A 7 29.96 -17.55 32.51
C TRP A 7 29.85 -17.70 30.99
N GLY A 8 29.96 -18.92 30.46
CA GLY A 8 29.75 -19.19 29.03
C GLY A 8 28.30 -18.94 28.57
N VAL A 9 27.31 -19.27 29.42
CA VAL A 9 25.89 -19.01 29.13
C VAL A 9 25.54 -17.53 29.27
N ALA A 10 26.12 -16.81 30.24
CA ALA A 10 25.94 -15.35 30.35
C ALA A 10 26.54 -14.58 29.16
N ALA A 11 27.69 -15.03 28.64
CA ALA A 11 28.30 -14.45 27.45
C ALA A 11 27.47 -14.70 26.17
N LEU A 12 26.84 -15.87 26.06
CA LEU A 12 25.95 -16.20 24.92
C LEU A 12 24.62 -15.43 24.98
N LEU A 13 24.13 -15.09 26.19
CA LEU A 13 22.94 -14.26 26.40
C LEU A 13 23.19 -12.76 26.16
N MET A 14 24.43 -12.27 26.29
CA MET A 14 24.79 -10.90 25.90
C MET A 14 24.91 -10.70 24.38
N LEU A 15 25.11 -11.79 23.62
CA LEU A 15 25.16 -11.76 22.15
C LEU A 15 23.78 -11.75 21.49
N ALA A 16 22.70 -11.93 22.25
CA ALA A 16 21.33 -11.64 21.81
C ALA A 16 21.00 -10.15 21.97
N SER A 17 21.98 -9.27 21.68
CA SER A 17 21.74 -7.84 21.58
C SER A 17 20.61 -7.62 20.57
N LEU A 18 19.47 -7.15 21.09
CA LEU A 18 18.33 -6.69 20.33
C LEU A 18 18.85 -5.90 19.13
N VAL A 19 18.61 -6.41 17.92
CA VAL A 19 18.90 -5.68 16.69
C VAL A 19 17.96 -4.49 16.68
N VAL A 20 18.38 -3.39 17.30
CA VAL A 20 17.76 -2.08 17.12
C VAL A 20 18.10 -1.71 15.69
N ARG A 21 17.14 -1.87 14.77
CA ARG A 21 17.34 -1.50 13.38
C ARG A 21 17.31 0.01 13.27
N ALA A 22 18.45 0.59 12.93
CA ALA A 22 18.50 1.88 12.30
C ALA A 22 17.84 1.76 10.91
N GLU A 23 17.03 2.76 10.57
CA GLU A 23 16.39 2.89 9.27
C GLU A 23 16.92 4.18 8.61
N PRO A 24 17.21 4.15 7.30
CA PRO A 24 17.68 5.34 6.61
C PRO A 24 16.53 6.37 6.51
N VAL A 25 16.85 7.66 6.53
CA VAL A 25 15.85 8.73 6.44
C VAL A 25 14.95 8.58 5.20
N ARG A 26 15.47 8.08 4.07
CA ARG A 26 14.66 7.83 2.85
C ARG A 26 13.50 6.83 3.03
N ASP A 27 13.60 5.93 4.01
CA ASP A 27 12.54 4.96 4.31
C ASP A 27 11.52 5.55 5.31
N LEU A 28 11.94 6.54 6.09
CA LEU A 28 11.14 7.20 7.12
C LEU A 28 10.43 8.46 6.63
N ALA A 29 11.00 9.17 5.66
CA ALA A 29 10.56 10.49 5.23
C ALA A 29 10.65 10.68 3.71
N THR A 30 9.83 11.60 3.21
CA THR A 30 9.86 12.07 1.83
C THR A 30 10.06 13.58 1.79
N ILE A 31 10.49 14.12 0.67
CA ILE A 31 10.67 15.57 0.53
C ILE A 31 9.30 16.21 0.24
N ALA A 32 8.93 17.19 1.07
CA ALA A 32 7.69 17.92 0.91
C ALA A 32 7.60 18.57 -0.49
N GLY A 33 6.46 18.37 -1.15
CA GLY A 33 6.22 18.88 -2.50
C GLY A 33 6.86 18.08 -3.64
N VAL A 34 7.74 17.11 -3.35
CA VAL A 34 8.28 16.16 -4.34
C VAL A 34 7.32 14.98 -4.45
N ARG A 35 6.32 15.12 -5.32
CA ARG A 35 5.29 14.11 -5.52
C ARG A 35 5.04 13.85 -7.00
N SER A 36 4.54 12.66 -7.28
CA SER A 36 3.98 12.36 -8.59
C SER A 36 2.60 13.01 -8.74
N ASN A 37 2.28 13.46 -9.95
CA ASN A 37 1.04 14.17 -10.24
C ASN A 37 0.18 13.34 -11.19
N GLN A 38 -1.11 13.22 -10.88
CA GLN A 38 -2.05 12.50 -11.74
C GLN A 38 -2.42 13.36 -12.94
N LEU A 39 -2.40 12.74 -14.11
CA LEU A 39 -2.85 13.33 -15.37
C LEU A 39 -4.05 12.55 -15.89
N VAL A 40 -5.04 13.28 -16.39
CA VAL A 40 -6.27 12.72 -16.97
C VAL A 40 -6.49 13.29 -18.36
N GLY A 41 -6.98 12.45 -19.26
CA GLY A 41 -7.28 12.81 -20.63
C GLY A 41 -8.55 12.12 -21.11
N TYR A 42 -9.17 12.73 -22.12
CA TYR A 42 -10.30 12.17 -22.84
C TYR A 42 -9.86 11.96 -24.29
N GLY A 43 -9.96 10.73 -24.77
CA GLY A 43 -9.44 10.32 -26.07
C GLY A 43 -10.38 9.43 -26.84
N LEU A 44 -9.97 9.09 -28.06
CA LEU A 44 -10.64 8.13 -28.93
C LEU A 44 -9.66 6.98 -29.22
N VAL A 45 -10.13 5.75 -29.06
CA VAL A 45 -9.45 4.55 -29.56
C VAL A 45 -10.10 4.12 -30.87
N VAL A 46 -9.29 3.85 -31.88
CA VAL A 46 -9.72 3.42 -33.22
C VAL A 46 -9.11 2.07 -33.59
N GLY A 47 -9.62 1.44 -34.65
CA GLY A 47 -9.10 0.17 -35.14
C GLY A 47 -9.61 -1.05 -34.35
N LEU A 48 -10.72 -0.89 -33.62
CA LEU A 48 -11.37 -1.99 -32.92
C LEU A 48 -12.10 -2.90 -33.92
N ASP A 49 -12.07 -4.21 -33.69
CA ASP A 49 -12.71 -5.22 -34.56
C ASP A 49 -14.19 -5.41 -34.20
N GLY A 50 -15.01 -4.39 -34.46
CA GLY A 50 -16.45 -4.44 -34.16
C GLY A 50 -16.80 -4.38 -32.66
N THR A 51 -15.81 -4.16 -31.79
CA THR A 51 -15.96 -4.13 -30.32
C THR A 51 -16.03 -2.72 -29.72
N GLY A 52 -16.07 -1.68 -30.55
CA GLY A 52 -16.22 -0.28 -30.14
C GLY A 52 -17.59 0.05 -29.54
N ASP A 53 -17.82 1.34 -29.32
CA ASP A 53 -19.05 1.84 -28.70
C ASP A 53 -20.27 1.59 -29.61
N GLN A 54 -21.46 1.50 -28.99
CA GLN A 54 -22.71 1.41 -29.72
C GLN A 54 -23.32 2.81 -29.89
N THR A 55 -23.62 3.17 -31.13
CA THR A 55 -24.16 4.48 -31.53
C THR A 55 -25.39 4.91 -30.72
N SER A 56 -26.27 3.98 -30.34
CA SER A 56 -27.49 4.27 -29.57
C SER A 56 -27.27 4.55 -28.08
N GLN A 57 -26.12 4.16 -27.52
CA GLN A 57 -25.85 4.22 -26.08
C GLN A 57 -24.68 5.15 -25.71
N ALA A 58 -23.87 5.56 -26.70
CA ALA A 58 -22.71 6.43 -26.50
C ALA A 58 -22.74 7.66 -27.43
N PRO A 59 -23.72 8.57 -27.28
CA PRO A 59 -23.83 9.76 -28.14
C PRO A 59 -22.61 10.69 -28.04
N PHE A 60 -21.91 10.68 -26.89
CA PHE A 60 -20.70 11.48 -26.67
C PHE A 60 -19.52 11.03 -27.55
N THR A 61 -19.44 9.75 -27.91
CA THR A 61 -18.40 9.23 -28.81
C THR A 61 -18.59 9.77 -30.23
N ILE A 62 -19.84 9.88 -30.71
CA ILE A 62 -20.18 10.48 -32.00
C ILE A 62 -19.74 11.94 -32.04
N GLN A 63 -20.17 12.72 -31.03
CA GLN A 63 -19.82 14.13 -30.94
C GLN A 63 -18.31 14.34 -30.90
N SER A 64 -17.58 13.45 -30.22
CA SER A 64 -16.13 13.53 -30.12
C SER A 64 -15.43 13.24 -31.44
N LEU A 65 -15.91 12.25 -32.18
CA LEU A 65 -15.47 11.94 -33.53
C LEU A 65 -15.74 13.12 -34.48
N GLU A 66 -16.94 13.68 -34.44
CA GLU A 66 -17.31 14.86 -35.24
C GLU A 66 -16.41 16.06 -34.93
N ASN A 67 -16.22 16.39 -33.65
CA ASN A 67 -15.35 17.49 -33.22
C ASN A 67 -13.90 17.28 -33.67
N MET A 68 -13.43 16.03 -33.64
CA MET A 68 -12.09 15.70 -34.15
C MET A 68 -12.01 15.90 -35.66
N LEU A 69 -12.96 15.37 -36.42
CA LEU A 69 -12.99 15.48 -37.88
C LEU A 69 -13.09 16.95 -38.31
N GLN A 70 -13.89 17.76 -37.62
CA GLN A 70 -13.99 19.20 -37.85
C GLN A 70 -12.64 19.91 -37.64
N LYS A 71 -11.85 19.53 -36.62
CA LYS A 71 -10.50 20.06 -36.42
C LYS A 71 -9.54 19.72 -37.56
N TYR A 72 -9.80 18.64 -38.29
CA TYR A 72 -9.07 18.27 -39.50
C TYR A 72 -9.70 18.82 -40.80
N GLY A 73 -10.68 19.73 -40.69
CA GLY A 73 -11.35 20.34 -41.85
C GLY A 73 -12.36 19.42 -42.54
N ILE A 74 -12.75 18.32 -41.90
CA ILE A 74 -13.73 17.37 -42.43
C ILE A 74 -15.08 17.62 -41.75
N THR A 75 -16.09 18.01 -42.53
CA THR A 75 -17.45 18.20 -42.04
C THR A 75 -18.32 17.01 -42.43
N LEU A 76 -18.94 16.37 -41.43
CA LEU A 76 -19.92 15.32 -41.68
C LEU A 76 -21.26 15.95 -42.08
N PRO A 77 -21.90 15.50 -43.17
CA PRO A 77 -23.28 15.86 -43.48
C PRO A 77 -24.21 15.40 -42.35
N SER A 78 -25.23 16.20 -42.03
CA SER A 78 -26.19 15.94 -40.94
C SER A 78 -27.05 14.67 -41.12
N ASN A 79 -27.01 14.05 -42.29
CA ASN A 79 -27.69 12.78 -42.59
C ASN A 79 -26.78 11.54 -42.50
N VAL A 80 -25.49 11.69 -42.18
CA VAL A 80 -24.53 10.59 -42.05
C VAL A 80 -24.27 10.31 -40.58
N ASN A 81 -24.70 9.14 -40.08
CA ASN A 81 -24.40 8.70 -38.73
C ASN A 81 -23.21 7.70 -38.75
N PRO A 82 -22.03 8.08 -38.24
CA PRO A 82 -20.86 7.20 -38.26
C PRO A 82 -21.09 5.96 -37.38
N GLN A 83 -20.77 4.78 -37.91
CA GLN A 83 -20.84 3.55 -37.14
C GLN A 83 -19.66 3.46 -36.16
N LEU A 84 -19.95 3.47 -34.86
CA LEU A 84 -18.94 3.48 -33.80
C LEU A 84 -18.37 2.10 -33.48
N LYS A 85 -18.73 1.05 -34.22
CA LYS A 85 -18.27 -0.33 -33.94
C LYS A 85 -16.74 -0.49 -33.94
N ASN A 86 -16.01 0.44 -34.56
CA ASN A 86 -14.55 0.41 -34.62
C ASN A 86 -13.89 1.53 -33.79
N ILE A 87 -14.68 2.29 -33.02
CA ILE A 87 -14.26 3.48 -32.28
C ILE A 87 -14.82 3.42 -30.86
N ALA A 88 -13.99 3.72 -29.87
CA ALA A 88 -14.44 3.85 -28.48
C ALA A 88 -13.96 5.18 -27.88
N ALA A 89 -14.82 5.84 -27.13
CA ALA A 89 -14.43 6.94 -26.26
C ALA A 89 -13.77 6.39 -24.99
N VAL A 90 -12.62 6.95 -24.63
CA VAL A 90 -11.80 6.43 -23.55
C VAL A 90 -11.35 7.52 -22.59
N SER A 91 -11.17 7.11 -21.33
CA SER A 91 -10.44 7.85 -20.33
C SER A 91 -8.98 7.40 -20.37
N VAL A 92 -8.09 8.38 -20.26
CA VAL A 92 -6.65 8.16 -20.36
C VAL A 92 -6.03 8.70 -19.10
N ASN A 93 -5.41 7.83 -18.31
CA ASN A 93 -4.80 8.19 -17.03
C ASN A 93 -3.30 7.93 -17.09
N ALA A 94 -2.51 8.85 -16.56
CA ALA A 94 -1.07 8.68 -16.41
C ALA A 94 -0.59 9.28 -15.09
N GLN A 95 0.54 8.79 -14.61
CA GLN A 95 1.23 9.37 -13.46
C GLN A 95 2.47 10.11 -13.98
N LEU A 96 2.53 11.43 -13.76
CA LEU A 96 3.70 12.24 -14.05
C LEU A 96 4.66 12.16 -12.86
N PRO A 97 5.84 11.52 -12.99
CA PRO A 97 6.79 11.44 -11.89
C PRO A 97 7.32 12.84 -11.51
N PRO A 98 7.77 13.04 -10.26
CA PRO A 98 8.44 14.28 -9.88
C PRO A 98 9.68 14.49 -10.75
N PHE A 99 10.01 15.76 -11.02
CA PHE A 99 11.16 16.17 -11.85
C PHE A 99 11.13 15.66 -13.31
N ALA A 100 9.99 15.15 -13.79
CA ALA A 100 9.82 14.76 -15.19
C ALA A 100 10.13 15.94 -16.12
N ARG A 101 10.93 15.69 -17.15
CA ARG A 101 11.38 16.71 -18.11
C ARG A 101 10.67 16.57 -19.45
N PRO A 102 10.48 17.67 -20.20
CA PRO A 102 9.97 17.59 -21.56
C PRO A 102 10.75 16.61 -22.42
N GLY A 103 10.04 15.80 -23.21
CA GLY A 103 10.59 14.74 -24.06
C GLY A 103 10.74 13.37 -23.39
N GLN A 104 10.61 13.27 -22.05
CA GLN A 104 10.56 11.97 -21.39
C GLN A 104 9.23 11.26 -21.66
N THR A 105 9.27 9.93 -21.71
CA THR A 105 8.07 9.12 -21.88
C THR A 105 7.53 8.63 -20.55
N ILE A 106 6.21 8.51 -20.44
CA ILE A 106 5.50 7.95 -19.29
C ILE A 106 4.48 6.93 -19.77
N ASP A 107 4.19 5.96 -18.89
CA ASP A 107 3.17 4.96 -19.15
C ASP A 107 1.77 5.52 -19.01
N VAL A 108 0.86 4.98 -19.82
CA VAL A 108 -0.52 5.42 -19.86
C VAL A 108 -1.45 4.22 -19.72
N THR A 109 -2.49 4.39 -18.92
CA THR A 109 -3.61 3.44 -18.81
C THR A 109 -4.82 4.02 -19.51
N VAL A 110 -5.43 3.23 -20.38
CA VAL A 110 -6.59 3.61 -21.18
C VAL A 110 -7.76 2.72 -20.78
N SER A 111 -8.90 3.33 -20.46
CA SER A 111 -10.11 2.62 -20.07
C SER A 111 -11.30 3.12 -20.86
N SER A 112 -12.14 2.21 -21.35
CA SER A 112 -13.40 2.55 -22.01
C SER A 112 -14.27 3.41 -21.09
N LEU A 113 -14.79 4.53 -21.62
CA LEU A 113 -15.80 5.35 -20.94
C LEU A 113 -17.22 4.93 -21.30
N GLY A 114 -17.40 4.42 -22.51
CA GLY A 114 -18.68 3.95 -23.01
C GLY A 114 -18.88 2.47 -22.79
N ASN A 115 -19.52 1.85 -23.79
CA ASN A 115 -19.98 0.47 -23.76
C ASN A 115 -19.22 -0.43 -24.74
N ALA A 116 -18.01 -0.02 -25.14
CA ALA A 116 -17.11 -0.88 -25.90
C ALA A 116 -16.92 -2.24 -25.22
N LYS A 117 -17.03 -3.32 -26.00
CA LYS A 117 -16.88 -4.70 -25.53
C LYS A 117 -15.42 -5.07 -25.28
N SER A 118 -14.51 -4.47 -26.04
CA SER A 118 -13.06 -4.66 -25.89
C SER A 118 -12.29 -3.52 -26.55
N LEU A 119 -11.17 -3.14 -25.93
CA LEU A 119 -10.17 -2.24 -26.49
C LEU A 119 -9.01 -2.98 -27.20
N ARG A 120 -9.08 -4.31 -27.32
CA ARG A 120 -8.00 -5.12 -27.91
C ARG A 120 -7.79 -4.75 -29.37
N GLY A 121 -6.52 -4.61 -29.77
CA GLY A 121 -6.14 -4.24 -31.13
C GLY A 121 -6.36 -2.76 -31.45
N GLY A 122 -6.93 -1.99 -30.52
CA GLY A 122 -7.16 -0.58 -30.69
C GLY A 122 -5.87 0.25 -30.62
N THR A 123 -5.93 1.42 -31.24
CA THR A 123 -4.91 2.47 -31.19
C THR A 123 -5.52 3.73 -30.58
N LEU A 124 -4.90 4.25 -29.52
CA LEU A 124 -5.24 5.54 -28.93
C LEU A 124 -4.76 6.66 -29.86
N LEU A 125 -5.69 7.51 -30.28
CA LEU A 125 -5.37 8.74 -31.00
C LEU A 125 -4.74 9.78 -30.07
N MET A 126 -3.97 10.70 -30.65
CA MET A 126 -3.28 11.77 -29.92
C MET A 126 -4.22 12.46 -28.93
N THR A 127 -3.94 12.30 -27.64
CA THR A 127 -4.79 12.71 -26.53
C THR A 127 -4.00 13.56 -25.53
N PRO A 128 -4.37 14.84 -25.33
CA PRO A 128 -3.71 15.68 -24.33
C PRO A 128 -4.10 15.25 -22.91
N LEU A 129 -3.10 15.05 -22.06
CA LEU A 129 -3.27 14.73 -20.64
C LEU A 129 -3.10 15.98 -19.79
N ARG A 130 -4.11 16.26 -18.97
CA ARG A 130 -4.22 17.46 -18.14
C ARG A 130 -4.04 17.13 -16.67
N GLY A 131 -3.38 18.03 -15.95
CA GLY A 131 -3.35 18.00 -14.49
C GLY A 131 -4.63 18.59 -13.90
N ALA A 132 -4.75 18.56 -12.57
CA ALA A 132 -5.90 19.11 -11.84
C ALA A 132 -6.14 20.62 -12.10
N ASN A 133 -5.11 21.36 -12.53
CA ASN A 133 -5.21 22.78 -12.90
C ASN A 133 -5.71 23.00 -14.35
N GLY A 134 -6.09 21.93 -15.07
CA GLY A 134 -6.59 22.00 -16.44
C GLY A 134 -5.53 22.22 -17.53
N ARG A 135 -4.26 22.39 -17.17
CA ARG A 135 -3.16 22.57 -18.12
C ARG A 135 -2.68 21.22 -18.66
N VAL A 136 -2.27 21.19 -19.92
CA VAL A 136 -1.68 19.99 -20.56
C VAL A 136 -0.24 19.83 -20.09
N TYR A 137 0.09 18.62 -19.63
CA TYR A 137 1.44 18.26 -19.17
C TYR A 137 2.09 17.15 -20.00
N ALA A 138 1.28 16.31 -20.66
CA ALA A 138 1.76 15.24 -21.51
C ALA A 138 0.81 15.01 -22.68
N MET A 139 1.33 14.40 -23.75
CA MET A 139 0.58 13.99 -24.94
C MET A 139 0.64 12.48 -25.08
N ALA A 140 -0.51 11.80 -25.06
CA ALA A 140 -0.62 10.35 -25.12
C ALA A 140 -1.05 9.86 -26.50
N GLN A 141 -0.41 8.81 -27.02
CA GLN A 141 -0.78 8.14 -28.25
C GLN A 141 -0.17 6.72 -28.27
N GLY A 142 -0.82 5.78 -28.96
CA GLY A 142 -0.17 4.52 -29.31
C GLY A 142 -1.08 3.30 -29.29
N ASN A 143 -0.51 2.15 -29.58
CA ASN A 143 -1.22 0.88 -29.64
C ASN A 143 -1.49 0.35 -28.24
N LEU A 144 -2.71 -0.11 -27.99
CA LEU A 144 -3.10 -0.62 -26.68
C LEU A 144 -2.66 -2.08 -26.51
N VAL A 145 -2.01 -2.34 -25.38
CA VAL A 145 -1.80 -3.69 -24.88
C VAL A 145 -2.91 -3.99 -23.87
N VAL A 146 -3.83 -4.86 -24.23
CA VAL A 146 -4.93 -5.32 -23.37
C VAL A 146 -4.58 -6.69 -22.80
N ILE A 147 -4.53 -6.78 -21.47
CA ILE A 147 -4.27 -8.04 -20.77
C ILE A 147 -5.63 -8.74 -20.58
N GLY A 148 -5.88 -9.78 -21.37
CA GLY A 148 -7.10 -10.59 -21.23
C GLY A 148 -7.42 -11.43 -22.45
N VAL A 149 -7.96 -12.62 -22.22
CA VAL A 149 -8.55 -13.49 -23.24
C VAL A 149 -10.02 -13.67 -22.85
N GLY A 150 -10.92 -13.25 -23.75
CA GLY A 150 -12.34 -13.51 -23.61
C GLY A 150 -12.73 -14.47 -24.72
N ALA A 151 -13.20 -15.66 -24.35
CA ALA A 151 -13.73 -16.64 -25.29
C ALA A 151 -15.16 -16.97 -24.89
N SER A 152 -16.09 -16.82 -25.83
CA SER A 152 -17.47 -17.27 -25.70
C SER A 152 -17.65 -18.57 -26.48
N GLY A 153 -18.01 -19.65 -25.80
CA GLY A 153 -18.38 -20.91 -26.44
C GLY A 153 -19.81 -20.85 -26.99
N GLY A 154 -20.07 -21.55 -28.10
CA GLY A 154 -21.40 -21.63 -28.74
C GLY A 154 -22.51 -22.25 -27.86
N SER A 155 -22.16 -22.80 -26.70
CA SER A 155 -23.06 -23.34 -25.67
C SER A 155 -23.49 -22.32 -24.61
N GLY A 156 -23.16 -21.03 -24.76
CA GLY A 156 -23.48 -19.98 -23.78
C GLY A 156 -22.51 -19.90 -22.59
N SER A 157 -21.44 -20.70 -22.60
CA SER A 157 -20.38 -20.68 -21.59
C SER A 157 -19.38 -19.56 -21.93
N SER A 158 -19.25 -18.55 -21.06
CA SER A 158 -18.25 -17.49 -21.20
C SER A 158 -17.20 -17.60 -20.10
N ILE A 159 -15.93 -17.60 -20.50
CA ILE A 159 -14.80 -17.48 -19.57
C ILE A 159 -14.10 -16.19 -19.92
N SER A 160 -14.28 -15.16 -19.09
CA SER A 160 -13.52 -13.91 -19.17
C SER A 160 -12.42 -13.94 -18.14
N VAL A 161 -11.18 -14.17 -18.56
CA VAL A 161 -10.01 -13.93 -17.72
C VAL A 161 -9.53 -12.52 -18.02
N ASN A 162 -9.62 -11.63 -17.03
CA ASN A 162 -9.28 -10.20 -17.06
C ASN A 162 -10.35 -9.25 -17.67
N ILE A 163 -10.04 -7.95 -17.68
CA ILE A 163 -10.91 -6.83 -18.03
C ILE A 163 -10.57 -6.36 -19.46
N PRO A 164 -11.31 -6.78 -20.50
CA PRO A 164 -10.98 -6.47 -21.91
C PRO A 164 -11.22 -5.01 -22.31
N THR A 165 -11.83 -4.21 -21.42
CA THR A 165 -12.18 -2.80 -21.61
C THR A 165 -11.14 -1.82 -21.08
N ALA A 166 -10.00 -2.32 -20.59
CA ALA A 166 -8.86 -1.54 -20.15
C ALA A 166 -7.57 -2.05 -20.80
N GLY A 167 -6.69 -1.14 -21.17
CA GLY A 167 -5.39 -1.43 -21.75
C GLY A 167 -4.30 -0.48 -21.25
N ARG A 168 -3.04 -0.85 -21.45
CA ARG A 168 -1.88 -0.02 -21.14
C ARG A 168 -1.11 0.27 -22.42
N ILE A 169 -0.53 1.46 -22.48
CA ILE A 169 0.43 1.85 -23.51
C ILE A 169 1.74 2.18 -22.77
N PRO A 170 2.70 1.23 -22.72
CA PRO A 170 4.02 1.49 -22.14
C PRO A 170 4.72 2.60 -22.90
N SER A 171 5.29 3.58 -22.19
CA SER A 171 5.89 4.79 -22.77
C SER A 171 4.96 5.51 -23.76
N GLY A 172 3.64 5.41 -23.55
CA GLY A 172 2.61 5.89 -24.47
C GLY A 172 2.32 7.38 -24.40
N ALA A 173 2.93 8.12 -23.47
CA ALA A 173 2.82 9.57 -23.44
C ALA A 173 4.18 10.24 -23.37
N THR A 174 4.31 11.38 -24.05
CA THR A 174 5.48 12.25 -23.97
C THR A 174 5.17 13.44 -23.08
N VAL A 175 6.08 13.77 -22.17
CA VAL A 175 5.96 14.93 -21.30
C VAL A 175 6.22 16.20 -22.12
N GLU A 176 5.29 17.16 -22.04
CA GLU A 176 5.39 18.46 -22.72
C GLU A 176 5.79 19.58 -21.75
N ARG A 177 5.55 19.36 -20.45
CA ARG A 177 5.74 20.41 -19.44
C ARG A 177 6.19 19.81 -18.11
N ALA A 178 7.22 20.42 -17.52
CA ALA A 178 7.63 20.12 -16.15
C ALA A 178 6.67 20.74 -15.12
N VAL A 179 6.52 20.09 -13.97
CA VAL A 179 5.81 20.65 -12.82
C VAL A 179 6.84 21.42 -11.97
N PRO A 180 6.64 22.72 -11.70
CA PRO A 180 7.50 23.46 -10.77
C PRO A 180 7.50 22.77 -9.40
N THR A 181 8.69 22.46 -8.87
CA THR A 181 8.82 21.84 -7.55
C THR A 181 9.40 22.84 -6.55
N PRO A 182 8.92 22.87 -5.30
CA PRO A 182 9.51 23.72 -4.25
C PRO A 182 10.98 23.38 -3.98
N PHE A 183 11.41 22.16 -4.31
CA PHE A 183 12.79 21.70 -4.14
C PHE A 183 13.81 22.58 -4.87
N ASP A 184 13.46 23.15 -6.01
CA ASP A 184 14.35 23.97 -6.83
C ASP A 184 14.49 25.41 -6.31
N HIS A 185 13.73 25.81 -5.28
CA HIS A 185 13.63 27.18 -4.82
C HIS A 185 13.78 27.31 -3.29
N GLY A 186 14.39 28.41 -2.82
CA GLY A 186 14.56 28.71 -1.39
C GLY A 186 15.78 28.05 -0.74
N ASN A 187 16.02 28.35 0.54
CA ASN A 187 17.19 27.87 1.30
C ASN A 187 16.84 26.74 2.29
N THR A 188 15.62 26.22 2.19
CA THR A 188 15.09 25.20 3.10
C THR A 188 14.33 24.15 2.32
N VAL A 189 14.44 22.90 2.77
CA VAL A 189 13.61 21.79 2.32
C VAL A 189 12.88 21.24 3.55
N GLU A 190 11.65 20.80 3.36
CA GLU A 190 10.87 20.14 4.41
C GLU A 190 10.84 18.63 4.14
N LEU A 191 11.08 17.85 5.18
CA LEU A 191 10.98 16.39 5.17
C LEU A 191 9.69 15.98 5.87
N ASP A 192 8.83 15.29 5.14
CA ASP A 192 7.55 14.76 5.61
C ASP A 192 7.72 13.29 6.00
N LEU A 193 7.55 12.97 7.28
CA LEU A 193 7.56 11.60 7.78
C LEU A 193 6.39 10.80 7.22
N ASN A 194 6.67 9.56 6.81
CA ASN A 194 5.68 8.60 6.32
C ASN A 194 4.67 8.21 7.42
N THR A 195 5.08 8.28 8.69
CA THR A 195 4.22 8.02 9.86
C THR A 195 4.43 9.10 10.91
N SER A 196 3.33 9.72 11.34
CA SER A 196 3.38 10.76 12.39
C SER A 196 3.94 10.22 13.71
N SER A 197 5.01 10.84 14.20
CA SER A 197 5.66 10.52 15.48
C SER A 197 6.57 11.67 15.89
N PHE A 198 6.22 12.40 16.95
CA PHE A 198 7.07 13.45 17.52
C PHE A 198 8.46 12.94 17.91
N THR A 199 8.53 11.73 18.47
CA THR A 199 9.80 11.09 18.84
C THR A 199 10.66 10.80 17.61
N THR A 200 10.07 10.31 16.52
CA THR A 200 10.81 10.05 15.28
C THR A 200 11.26 11.38 14.66
N ALA A 201 10.39 12.38 14.57
CA ALA A 201 10.72 13.70 14.02
C ALA A 201 11.88 14.37 14.77
N TYR A 202 11.84 14.34 16.10
CA TYR A 202 12.92 14.84 16.95
C TYR A 202 14.24 14.11 16.70
N ARG A 203 14.23 12.77 16.66
CA ARG A 203 15.44 11.95 16.42
C ARG A 203 16.02 12.16 15.03
N VAL A 204 15.19 12.30 14.01
CA VAL A 204 15.65 12.63 12.65
C VAL A 204 16.37 13.98 12.66
N ALA A 205 15.76 15.01 13.23
CA ALA A 205 16.39 16.33 13.33
C ALA A 205 17.70 16.29 14.15
N GLU A 206 17.74 15.52 15.23
CA GLU A 206 18.94 15.33 16.05
C GLU A 206 20.09 14.69 15.25
N VAL A 207 19.82 13.62 14.50
CA VAL A 207 20.82 12.93 13.68
C VAL A 207 21.34 13.85 12.56
N ILE A 208 20.46 14.61 11.92
CA ILE A 208 20.86 15.60 10.90
C ILE A 208 21.76 16.67 11.52
N ASN A 209 21.35 17.24 12.66
CA ASN A 209 22.14 18.26 13.36
C ASN A 209 23.50 17.74 13.83
N LYS A 210 23.59 16.48 14.26
CA LYS A 210 24.87 15.84 14.63
C LYS A 210 25.79 15.62 13.43
N SER A 211 25.22 15.30 12.27
CA SER A 211 25.99 14.93 11.07
C SER A 211 26.44 16.15 10.26
N VAL A 212 25.62 17.20 10.22
CA VAL A 212 25.87 18.39 9.37
C VAL A 212 26.30 19.60 10.21
N GLY A 213 25.72 19.78 11.40
CA GLY A 213 25.95 20.95 12.24
C GLY A 213 24.68 21.38 12.96
N ALA A 214 24.84 21.94 14.16
CA ALA A 214 23.72 22.38 14.99
C ALA A 214 22.88 23.46 14.29
N GLY A 215 21.55 23.33 14.34
CA GLY A 215 20.61 24.28 13.73
C GLY A 215 20.33 24.05 12.25
N THR A 216 20.89 22.98 11.64
CA THR A 216 20.60 22.59 10.26
C THR A 216 19.17 22.08 10.11
N ALA A 217 18.69 21.25 11.04
CA ALA A 217 17.35 20.67 11.03
C ALA A 217 16.55 21.09 12.27
N GLN A 218 15.27 21.40 12.06
CA GLN A 218 14.33 21.79 13.10
C GLN A 218 13.03 20.98 12.92
N PRO A 219 12.63 20.15 13.90
CA PRO A 219 11.33 19.49 13.84
C PRO A 219 10.25 20.56 14.05
N LEU A 220 9.28 20.64 13.13
CA LEU A 220 8.16 21.58 13.23
C LEU A 220 6.99 20.95 13.99
N ASP A 221 6.69 19.69 13.68
CA ASP A 221 5.65 18.90 14.33
C ASP A 221 5.97 17.39 14.25
N GLY A 222 4.97 16.53 14.50
CA GLY A 222 5.14 15.08 14.46
C GLY A 222 5.33 14.48 13.07
N THR A 223 5.25 15.30 12.01
CA THR A 223 5.35 14.89 10.61
C THR A 223 6.40 15.67 9.83
N ALA A 224 6.54 16.97 10.07
CA ALA A 224 7.39 17.85 9.28
C ALA A 224 8.69 18.19 10.00
N ILE A 225 9.82 18.06 9.30
CA ILE A 225 11.13 18.52 9.71
C ILE A 225 11.66 19.52 8.68
N ARG A 226 11.91 20.76 9.09
CA ARG A 226 12.54 21.78 8.25
C ARG A 226 14.05 21.61 8.27
N VAL A 227 14.68 21.56 7.10
CA VAL A 227 16.13 21.42 6.94
C VAL A 227 16.67 22.56 6.08
N ASN A 228 17.68 23.26 6.58
CA ASN A 228 18.42 24.25 5.82
C ASN A 228 19.31 23.54 4.80
N VAL A 229 19.23 23.94 3.53
CA VAL A 229 19.96 23.33 2.42
C VAL A 229 20.82 24.36 1.68
N PRO A 230 21.90 23.96 1.00
CA PRO A 230 22.66 24.84 0.13
C PRO A 230 21.80 25.51 -0.96
N SER A 231 22.12 26.76 -1.30
CA SER A 231 21.45 27.51 -2.37
C SER A 231 21.81 26.97 -3.77
N ASP A 232 23.03 26.46 -3.94
CA ASP A 232 23.45 25.83 -5.18
C ASP A 232 22.73 24.50 -5.43
N SER A 233 22.22 24.31 -6.65
CA SER A 233 21.40 23.15 -7.02
C SER A 233 22.19 21.83 -7.00
N ALA A 234 23.46 21.83 -7.42
CA ALA A 234 24.28 20.62 -7.44
C ALA A 234 24.65 20.20 -6.02
N GLN A 235 25.05 21.17 -5.19
CA GLN A 235 25.31 20.93 -3.77
C GLN A 235 24.06 20.48 -3.02
N ARG A 236 22.89 21.01 -3.35
CA ARG A 236 21.61 20.59 -2.77
C ARG A 236 21.31 19.12 -3.05
N VAL A 237 21.47 18.66 -4.28
CA VAL A 237 21.25 17.25 -4.63
C VAL A 237 22.20 16.34 -3.84
N ALA A 238 23.49 16.70 -3.77
CA ALA A 238 24.46 15.95 -2.98
C ALA A 238 24.12 15.93 -1.48
N PHE A 239 23.70 17.09 -0.94
CA PHE A 239 23.30 17.23 0.44
C PHE A 239 22.08 16.37 0.79
N VAL A 240 21.04 16.41 -0.04
CA VAL A 240 19.82 15.63 0.14
C VAL A 240 20.11 14.14 0.05
N SER A 241 20.96 13.71 -0.90
CA SER A 241 21.43 12.33 -0.99
C SER A 241 22.16 11.88 0.29
N MET A 242 22.97 12.76 0.89
CA MET A 242 23.59 12.48 2.18
C MET A 242 22.53 12.33 3.28
N LEU A 243 21.56 13.25 3.37
CA LEU A 243 20.48 13.19 4.36
C LEU A 243 19.67 11.90 4.27
N GLU A 244 19.29 11.49 3.05
CA GLU A 244 18.52 10.29 2.77
C GLU A 244 19.18 9.00 3.27
N ASN A 245 20.51 8.98 3.34
CA ASN A 245 21.30 7.84 3.79
C ASN A 245 21.66 7.91 5.29
N LEU A 246 21.27 8.97 6.01
CA LEU A 246 21.49 9.02 7.46
C LEU A 246 20.63 7.97 8.16
N GLU A 247 21.26 7.24 9.08
CA GLU A 247 20.60 6.19 9.85
C GLU A 247 19.97 6.77 11.12
N VAL A 248 18.68 6.49 11.31
CA VAL A 248 17.90 6.96 12.45
C VAL A 248 17.23 5.77 13.12
N HIS A 249 17.16 5.79 14.44
CA HIS A 249 16.38 4.82 15.22
C HIS A 249 14.98 5.38 15.47
N PRO A 250 13.96 5.01 14.67
CA PRO A 250 12.62 5.57 14.82
C PRO A 250 11.98 5.16 16.15
N ALA A 251 10.88 5.83 16.51
CA ALA A 251 10.03 5.34 17.59
C ALA A 251 9.39 3.99 17.19
N PRO A 252 9.15 3.08 18.14
CA PRO A 252 8.41 1.85 17.86
C PRO A 252 7.04 2.19 17.23
N PRO A 253 6.61 1.46 16.18
CA PRO A 253 5.31 1.69 15.59
C PRO A 253 4.19 1.41 16.61
N PRO A 254 3.04 2.08 16.49
CA PRO A 254 1.91 1.81 17.38
C PRO A 254 1.43 0.36 17.20
N ALA A 255 1.02 -0.28 18.31
CA ALA A 255 0.44 -1.60 18.29
C ALA A 255 -0.85 -1.62 17.44
N ARG A 256 -0.91 -2.49 16.42
CA ARG A 256 -2.06 -2.59 15.49
C ARG A 256 -2.41 -4.04 15.17
N VAL A 257 -3.70 -4.32 14.98
CA VAL A 257 -4.22 -5.60 14.49
C VAL A 257 -4.93 -5.34 13.17
N ILE A 258 -4.53 -6.05 12.12
CA ILE A 258 -5.11 -5.93 10.77
C ILE A 258 -5.82 -7.24 10.45
N ILE A 259 -7.08 -7.17 10.04
CA ILE A 259 -7.90 -8.33 9.70
C ILE A 259 -8.33 -8.23 8.24
N ASN A 260 -7.98 -9.23 7.43
CA ASN A 260 -8.50 -9.38 6.08
C ASN A 260 -9.76 -10.25 6.12
N ALA A 261 -10.93 -9.62 5.98
CA ALA A 261 -12.21 -10.32 6.04
C ALA A 261 -12.44 -11.30 4.87
N ARG A 262 -11.75 -11.14 3.74
CA ARG A 262 -11.87 -12.04 2.57
C ARG A 262 -11.08 -13.34 2.76
N THR A 263 -9.86 -13.23 3.28
CA THR A 263 -8.96 -14.39 3.45
C THR A 263 -8.98 -14.96 4.87
N GLY A 264 -9.61 -14.27 5.83
CA GLY A 264 -9.54 -14.61 7.25
C GLY A 264 -8.16 -14.35 7.87
N THR A 265 -7.25 -13.68 7.16
CA THR A 265 -5.87 -13.45 7.65
C THR A 265 -5.85 -12.36 8.70
N VAL A 266 -5.27 -12.66 9.87
CA VAL A 266 -5.06 -11.69 10.96
C VAL A 266 -3.57 -11.44 11.12
N VAL A 267 -3.14 -10.18 11.00
CA VAL A 267 -1.76 -9.74 11.26
C VAL A 267 -1.75 -8.92 12.53
N ILE A 268 -0.96 -9.35 13.52
CA ILE A 268 -0.85 -8.70 14.83
C ILE A 268 0.54 -8.06 14.90
N GLY A 269 0.58 -6.73 15.02
CA GLY A 269 1.81 -5.97 15.18
C GLY A 269 2.43 -6.13 16.56
N SER A 270 3.71 -5.80 16.67
CA SER A 270 4.45 -5.80 17.94
C SER A 270 3.80 -4.86 18.96
N GLY A 271 3.73 -5.28 20.23
CA GLY A 271 3.20 -4.46 21.32
C GLY A 271 1.68 -4.56 21.52
N VAL A 272 0.97 -5.38 20.75
CA VAL A 272 -0.46 -5.67 21.02
C VAL A 272 -0.57 -6.58 22.25
N GLN A 273 -1.32 -6.12 23.25
CA GLN A 273 -1.73 -6.93 24.40
C GLN A 273 -3.23 -7.16 24.34
N VAL A 274 -3.65 -8.42 24.41
CA VAL A 274 -5.07 -8.80 24.42
C VAL A 274 -5.48 -9.09 25.85
N LEU A 275 -6.44 -8.32 26.36
CA LEU A 275 -7.07 -8.61 27.66
C LEU A 275 -7.99 -9.84 27.52
N PRO A 276 -8.21 -10.61 28.61
CA PRO A 276 -9.17 -11.70 28.59
C PRO A 276 -10.55 -11.22 28.13
N ALA A 277 -11.05 -11.79 27.05
CA ALA A 277 -12.37 -11.48 26.50
C ALA A 277 -13.10 -12.78 26.14
N ALA A 278 -14.36 -12.89 26.56
CA ALA A 278 -15.24 -13.95 26.10
C ALA A 278 -15.88 -13.52 24.77
N VAL A 279 -15.67 -14.31 23.71
CA VAL A 279 -16.23 -14.04 22.38
C VAL A 279 -17.24 -15.13 22.06
N ALA A 280 -18.51 -14.76 21.96
CA ALA A 280 -19.56 -15.63 21.43
C ALA A 280 -19.74 -15.33 19.94
N HIS A 281 -19.29 -16.25 19.09
CA HIS A 281 -19.69 -16.31 17.67
C HIS A 281 -20.74 -17.42 17.53
N GLY A 282 -21.73 -17.25 16.66
CA GLY A 282 -23.08 -17.85 16.67
C GLY A 282 -23.23 -19.39 16.66
N ASN A 283 -22.23 -20.15 17.10
CA ASN A 283 -22.21 -21.59 17.28
C ASN A 283 -21.19 -22.08 18.34
N LEU A 284 -20.61 -21.20 19.17
CA LEU A 284 -19.73 -21.56 20.28
C LEU A 284 -20.16 -20.84 21.57
N SER A 285 -20.83 -21.58 22.47
CA SER A 285 -21.11 -21.16 23.84
C SER A 285 -20.20 -21.92 24.79
N VAL A 286 -19.32 -21.19 25.49
CA VAL A 286 -18.47 -21.76 26.55
C VAL A 286 -19.09 -21.39 27.89
N THR A 287 -19.81 -22.34 28.50
CA THR A 287 -20.33 -22.19 29.87
C THR A 287 -19.34 -22.81 30.84
N ILE A 288 -18.69 -21.98 31.65
CA ILE A 288 -17.83 -22.43 32.76
C ILE A 288 -18.73 -22.60 33.98
N SER A 289 -18.82 -23.82 34.51
CA SER A 289 -19.49 -24.09 35.79
C SER A 289 -18.44 -24.56 36.79
N GLU A 290 -18.33 -23.85 37.91
CA GLU A 290 -17.45 -24.20 39.01
C GLU A 290 -18.23 -25.00 40.06
N ARG A 291 -17.64 -26.10 40.52
CA ARG A 291 -18.10 -26.80 41.73
C ARG A 291 -16.97 -26.75 42.76
N PRO A 292 -16.97 -25.78 43.69
CA PRO A 292 -15.97 -25.74 44.74
C PRO A 292 -16.18 -26.93 45.69
N GLN A 293 -15.12 -27.68 45.96
CA GLN A 293 -15.12 -28.69 47.02
C GLN A 293 -14.19 -28.23 48.14
N VAL A 294 -14.75 -28.14 49.34
CA VAL A 294 -14.10 -27.62 50.53
C VAL A 294 -13.35 -28.75 51.23
N SER A 295 -12.06 -28.57 51.53
CA SER A 295 -11.27 -29.50 52.35
C SER A 295 -11.10 -28.92 53.75
N GLN A 296 -12.00 -29.27 54.66
CA GLN A 296 -11.93 -28.86 56.06
C GLN A 296 -11.24 -29.96 56.90
N PRO A 297 -10.12 -29.66 57.58
CA PRO A 297 -9.50 -30.61 58.51
C PRO A 297 -10.44 -30.98 59.68
N GLY A 298 -10.28 -32.19 60.23
CA GLY A 298 -11.11 -32.68 61.33
C GLY A 298 -11.09 -31.80 62.58
N PRO A 299 -12.16 -31.85 63.41
CA PRO A 299 -12.28 -31.01 64.60
C PRO A 299 -11.15 -31.31 65.60
N LEU A 300 -10.58 -30.25 66.18
CA LEU A 300 -9.40 -30.19 67.08
C LEU A 300 -8.02 -30.08 66.41
N SER A 301 -7.94 -29.81 65.11
CA SER A 301 -6.67 -29.36 64.50
C SER A 301 -6.65 -27.83 64.32
N ASN A 302 -5.55 -27.18 64.72
CA ASN A 302 -5.29 -25.74 64.50
C ASN A 302 -4.90 -25.45 63.02
N GLY A 303 -5.54 -26.10 62.05
CA GLY A 303 -5.28 -25.91 60.63
C GLY A 303 -6.28 -24.97 59.96
N THR A 304 -5.80 -23.99 59.21
CA THR A 304 -6.64 -23.14 58.35
C THR A 304 -6.99 -23.85 57.03
N THR A 305 -8.27 -23.81 56.65
CA THR A 305 -8.76 -24.29 55.34
C THR A 305 -8.04 -23.54 54.21
N VAL A 306 -7.31 -24.27 53.35
CA VAL A 306 -6.66 -23.70 52.16
C VAL A 306 -7.32 -24.26 50.90
N VAL A 307 -7.78 -23.35 50.02
CA VAL A 307 -8.29 -23.69 48.69
C VAL A 307 -7.10 -23.95 47.78
N VAL A 308 -6.86 -25.22 47.44
CA VAL A 308 -5.79 -25.60 46.52
C VAL A 308 -6.40 -26.01 45.17
N PRO A 309 -6.21 -25.26 44.08
CA PRO A 309 -6.67 -25.69 42.77
C PRO A 309 -5.78 -26.83 42.27
N ARG A 310 -6.34 -28.05 42.22
CA ARG A 310 -5.68 -29.21 41.58
C ARG A 310 -6.48 -29.64 40.36
N THR A 311 -5.90 -29.48 39.18
CA THR A 311 -6.49 -29.90 37.90
C THR A 311 -6.19 -31.37 37.67
N GLY A 312 -7.19 -32.24 37.80
CA GLY A 312 -7.12 -33.62 37.31
C GLY A 312 -7.78 -33.71 35.95
N ILE A 313 -7.05 -34.13 34.92
CA ILE A 313 -7.61 -34.36 33.58
C ILE A 313 -7.71 -35.88 33.38
N GLN A 314 -8.93 -36.39 33.35
CA GLN A 314 -9.23 -37.74 32.84
C GLN A 314 -9.89 -37.58 31.48
N VAL A 315 -9.20 -38.00 30.43
CA VAL A 315 -9.70 -37.96 29.05
C VAL A 315 -10.37 -39.31 28.77
N ARG A 316 -11.68 -39.29 28.51
CA ARG A 316 -12.29 -40.32 27.66
C ARG A 316 -12.30 -39.79 26.24
N GLU A 317 -11.54 -40.47 25.41
CA GLU A 317 -11.17 -40.07 24.06
C GLU A 317 -12.31 -40.38 23.08
N GLU A 318 -12.93 -39.34 22.54
CA GLU A 318 -13.24 -39.31 21.10
C GLU A 318 -12.39 -38.21 20.48
N LYS A 319 -11.57 -38.61 19.50
CA LYS A 319 -10.44 -37.87 18.93
C LYS A 319 -10.79 -36.46 18.48
N ARG A 320 -10.59 -35.45 19.34
CA ARG A 320 -10.09 -34.10 18.97
C ARG A 320 -9.29 -33.53 20.15
N ARG A 321 -8.01 -33.24 19.90
CA ARG A 321 -7.05 -32.78 20.91
C ARG A 321 -7.32 -31.32 21.25
N LEU A 322 -7.79 -31.05 22.46
CA LEU A 322 -7.79 -29.73 23.08
C LEU A 322 -6.50 -29.59 23.91
N PHE A 323 -5.75 -28.50 23.72
CA PHE A 323 -4.62 -28.16 24.59
C PHE A 323 -4.96 -26.94 25.44
N VAL A 324 -4.70 -27.08 26.75
CA VAL A 324 -4.73 -25.98 27.73
C VAL A 324 -3.35 -25.33 27.72
N VAL A 325 -3.26 -24.06 27.30
CA VAL A 325 -2.01 -23.29 27.37
C VAL A 325 -1.88 -22.69 28.77
N LYS A 326 -0.85 -23.10 29.52
CA LYS A 326 -0.50 -22.49 30.81
C LYS A 326 0.36 -21.24 30.60
N ARG A 327 0.25 -20.36 31.59
CA ARG A 327 0.81 -19.00 31.68
C ARG A 327 2.31 -18.94 31.37
N SER A 328 2.66 -17.88 30.62
CA SER A 328 4.02 -17.42 30.29
C SER A 328 4.78 -18.23 29.25
N VAL A 329 4.40 -18.06 27.98
CA VAL A 329 5.30 -18.22 26.83
C VAL A 329 4.88 -17.24 25.74
N THR A 330 5.86 -16.61 25.09
CA THR A 330 5.64 -15.74 23.93
C THR A 330 4.99 -16.53 22.79
N LEU A 331 4.18 -15.87 21.95
CA LEU A 331 3.41 -16.53 20.87
C LEU A 331 4.28 -17.30 19.86
N ASP A 332 5.57 -17.00 19.79
CA ASP A 332 6.57 -17.74 19.00
C ASP A 332 6.63 -19.24 19.39
N ASP A 333 6.36 -19.56 20.66
CA ASP A 333 6.28 -20.94 21.15
C ASP A 333 4.94 -21.61 20.79
N VAL A 334 3.88 -20.81 20.61
CA VAL A 334 2.57 -21.30 20.13
C VAL A 334 2.65 -21.65 18.64
N VAL A 335 3.37 -20.86 17.84
CA VAL A 335 3.59 -21.13 16.41
C VAL A 335 4.50 -22.36 16.21
N ARG A 336 5.56 -22.51 17.01
CA ARG A 336 6.40 -23.73 16.99
C ARG A 336 5.62 -25.00 17.36
N ALA A 337 4.72 -24.93 18.33
CA ALA A 337 3.87 -26.05 18.71
C ALA A 337 2.87 -26.47 17.61
N MET A 338 2.45 -25.54 16.75
CA MET A 338 1.58 -25.84 15.60
C MET A 338 2.34 -26.42 14.40
N ASN A 339 3.56 -25.97 14.14
CA ASN A 339 4.38 -26.44 13.00
C ASN A 339 4.99 -27.84 13.20
N GLN A 340 4.98 -28.40 14.41
CA GLN A 340 5.36 -29.80 14.67
C GLN A 340 4.23 -30.81 14.45
N VAL A 341 3.03 -30.34 14.07
CA VAL A 341 1.85 -31.19 13.78
C VAL A 341 1.54 -31.21 12.27
N GLY A 342 2.44 -30.69 11.44
CA GLY A 342 2.46 -30.88 10.00
C GLY A 342 3.28 -32.10 9.61
#